data_AF-A0A3C1SV70-F1
#
_entry.id   AF-A0A3C1SV70-F1
#
_cell.length_a   1.000
_cell.length_b   1.000
_cell.length_c   1.000
_cell.angle_alpha   90.00
_cell.angle_beta   90.00
_cell.angle_gamma   90.00
#
_symmetry.space_group_name_H-M   'P 1'
#
loop_
_entity.id
_entity.type
_entity.pdbx_description
1 polymer ?
#
loop_
_entity_poly.entity_id
_entity_poly.type
_entity_poly.pdbx_seq_one_letter_code
_entity_poly.pdbx_strand_id
1 'polypeptide(L)'
;MDVRIAILQAGGALLKERGIAALTQPKVAERAGVKQSHLTYYFPKRSDLLLGIAAHTIDGLMADLAARLATAPPRTAILETLGDAMIDGIPPRIMLGLIVAADEEPGLRPAL
;
A
#
# COMPACT_ATOMS: atom_id res chain seq x y z
N MET A 1 -20.90 4.54 -2.02
CA MET A 1 -19.43 4.39 -1.97
C MET A 1 -18.96 5.02 -0.67
N ASP A 2 -18.13 4.35 0.12
CA ASP A 2 -17.61 4.91 1.37
C ASP A 2 -16.64 6.06 1.05
N VAL A 3 -16.96 7.27 1.55
CA VAL A 3 -16.19 8.49 1.31
C VAL A 3 -14.75 8.37 1.80
N ARG A 4 -14.53 7.67 2.92
CA ARG A 4 -13.18 7.44 3.45
C ARG A 4 -12.37 6.59 2.49
N ILE A 5 -12.95 5.51 1.95
CA ILE A 5 -12.29 4.63 0.98
C ILE A 5 -11.97 5.40 -0.30
N ALA A 6 -12.90 6.22 -0.81
CA ALA A 6 -12.67 7.04 -2.01
C ALA A 6 -11.47 7.99 -1.82
N ILE A 7 -11.35 8.63 -0.66
CA ILE A 7 -10.20 9.49 -0.32
C ILE A 7 -8.89 8.69 -0.30
N LEU A 8 -8.89 7.51 0.30
CA LEU A 8 -7.71 6.64 0.41
C LEU A 8 -7.23 6.16 -0.96
N GLN A 9 -8.15 5.72 -1.82
CA GLN A 9 -7.82 5.30 -3.18
C GLN A 9 -7.30 6.45 -4.05
N ALA A 10 -7.93 7.63 -3.97
CA ALA A 10 -7.45 8.81 -4.68
C ALA A 10 -6.05 9.24 -4.22
N GLY A 11 -5.80 9.17 -2.91
CA GLY A 11 -4.49 9.45 -2.32
C GLY A 11 -3.41 8.46 -2.76
N GLY A 12 -3.71 7.16 -2.71
CA GLY A 12 -2.80 6.12 -3.20
C GLY A 12 -2.45 6.29 -4.68
N ALA A 13 -3.45 6.57 -5.53
CA ALA A 13 -3.24 6.83 -6.96
C ALA A 13 -2.34 8.06 -7.20
N LEU A 14 -2.57 9.17 -6.50
CA LEU A 14 -1.72 10.35 -6.59
C LEU A 14 -0.27 10.07 -6.17
N LEU A 15 -0.09 9.28 -5.11
CA LEU A 15 1.23 8.90 -4.62
C LEU A 15 1.98 8.05 -5.67
N LYS A 16 1.30 7.11 -6.32
CA LYS A 16 1.86 6.25 -7.37
C LYS A 16 2.23 7.04 -8.63
N GLU A 17 1.35 7.94 -9.09
CA GLU A 17 1.53 8.68 -10.34
C GLU A 17 2.50 9.85 -10.25
N ARG A 18 2.54 10.54 -9.10
CA ARG A 18 3.20 11.85 -8.98
C ARG A 18 4.10 11.98 -7.76
N GLY A 19 4.25 10.91 -6.98
CA GLY A 19 5.08 10.88 -5.78
C GLY A 19 4.51 11.69 -4.61
N ILE A 20 5.22 11.64 -3.48
CA ILE A 20 4.73 12.18 -2.21
C ILE A 20 4.57 13.70 -2.20
N ALA A 21 5.34 14.42 -3.03
CA ALA A 21 5.25 15.87 -3.16
C ALA A 21 3.89 16.33 -3.73
N ALA A 22 3.25 15.50 -4.55
CA ALA A 22 1.95 15.81 -5.13
C ALA A 22 0.77 15.49 -4.19
N LEU A 23 1.01 14.74 -3.11
CA LEU A 23 -0.03 14.33 -2.16
C LEU A 23 -0.38 15.48 -1.21
N THR A 24 -1.26 16.37 -1.67
CA THR A 24 -1.86 17.44 -0.85
C THR A 24 -3.34 17.17 -0.63
N GLN A 25 -3.87 17.57 0.53
CA GLN A 25 -5.29 17.38 0.86
C GLN A 25 -6.23 17.94 -0.23
N PRO A 26 -6.04 19.16 -0.78
CA PRO A 26 -6.89 19.66 -1.85
C PRO A 26 -6.89 18.80 -3.12
N LYS A 27 -5.72 18.34 -3.58
CA LYS A 27 -5.59 17.49 -4.76
C LYS A 27 -6.25 16.13 -4.57
N VAL A 28 -6.18 15.58 -3.36
CA VAL A 28 -6.84 14.32 -3.01
C VAL A 28 -8.36 14.50 -2.96
N ALA A 29 -8.87 15.59 -2.38
CA ALA A 29 -10.30 15.88 -2.36
C ALA A 29 -10.88 16.05 -3.77
N GLU A 30 -10.19 16.81 -4.62
CA GLU A 30 -10.52 16.99 -6.03
C GLU A 30 -10.59 15.65 -6.76
N ARG A 31 -9.53 14.84 -6.66
CA ARG A 31 -9.47 13.53 -7.33
C ARG A 31 -10.51 12.53 -6.81
N ALA A 32 -10.81 12.56 -5.51
CA ALA A 32 -11.85 11.71 -4.93
C ALA A 32 -13.28 12.20 -5.27
N GLY A 33 -13.43 13.38 -5.87
CA GLY A 33 -14.74 13.98 -6.14
C GLY A 33 -15.49 14.38 -4.87
N VAL A 34 -14.77 14.72 -3.80
CA VAL A 34 -15.36 15.05 -2.49
C VAL A 34 -15.08 16.50 -2.10
N LYS A 35 -15.95 17.09 -1.28
CA LYS A 35 -15.71 18.39 -0.68
C LYS A 35 -14.51 18.34 0.27
N GLN A 36 -13.72 19.42 0.32
CA GLN A 36 -12.60 19.56 1.24
C GLN A 36 -13.00 19.31 2.71
N SER A 37 -14.19 19.73 3.12
CA SER A 37 -14.72 19.51 4.48
C SER A 37 -14.83 18.02 4.85
N HIS A 38 -15.20 17.15 3.90
CA HIS A 38 -15.24 15.71 4.14
C HIS A 38 -13.83 15.15 4.33
N LEU A 39 -12.87 15.59 3.51
CA LEU A 39 -11.50 15.12 3.65
C LEU A 39 -10.91 15.54 4.99
N THR A 40 -11.07 16.81 5.39
CA THR A 40 -10.58 17.30 6.69
C THR A 40 -11.28 16.63 7.87
N TYR A 41 -12.54 16.21 7.73
CA TYR A 41 -13.25 15.42 8.75
C TYR A 41 -12.60 14.04 8.97
N TYR A 42 -12.29 13.31 7.89
CA TYR A 42 -11.67 11.97 8.00
C TYR A 42 -10.17 12.03 8.29
N PHE A 43 -9.48 13.03 7.75
CA PHE A 43 -8.04 13.19 7.83
C PHE A 43 -7.69 14.65 8.12
N PRO A 44 -7.72 15.08 9.40
CA PRO A 44 -7.44 16.45 9.77
C PRO A 44 -6.05 16.92 9.33
N LYS A 45 -5.04 16.04 9.40
CA LYS A 45 -3.67 16.35 8.98
C LYS A 45 -3.27 15.53 7.75
N ARG A 46 -2.32 16.06 6.98
CA ARG A 46 -1.68 15.33 5.86
C ARG A 46 -1.00 14.04 6.32
N SER A 47 -0.44 14.02 7.54
CA SER A 47 0.14 12.83 8.16
C SER A 47 -0.90 11.73 8.39
N ASP A 48 -2.10 12.11 8.82
CA ASP A 48 -3.19 11.17 9.10
C ASP A 48 -3.68 10.53 7.80
N LEU A 49 -3.76 11.34 6.73
CA LEU A 49 -4.05 10.85 5.38
C LEU A 49 -2.97 9.87 4.89
N LEU A 50 -1.69 10.22 5.05
CA LEU A 50 -0.57 9.35 4.67
C LEU A 50 -0.61 8.00 5.41
N LEU A 51 -0.84 8.03 6.72
CA LEU A 51 -0.95 6.82 7.53
C LEU A 51 -2.17 5.98 7.12
N GLY A 52 -3.30 6.63 6.86
CA GLY A 52 -4.50 5.97 6.37
C GLY A 52 -4.29 5.29 5.02
N ILE A 53 -3.60 5.95 4.09
CA ILE A 53 -3.25 5.37 2.78
C ILE A 53 -2.36 4.15 2.97
N ALA A 54 -1.32 4.26 3.80
CA ALA A 54 -0.40 3.16 4.07
C ALA A 54 -1.13 1.94 4.67
N ALA A 55 -1.98 2.16 5.67
CA ALA A 55 -2.78 1.09 6.27
C ALA A 55 -3.71 0.43 5.23
N HIS A 56 -4.41 1.23 4.44
CA HIS A 56 -5.31 0.71 3.40
C HIS A 56 -4.59 -0.11 2.33
N THR A 57 -3.38 0.31 1.94
CA THR A 57 -2.53 -0.43 1.01
C THR A 57 -2.08 -1.77 1.63
N ILE A 58 -1.66 -1.78 2.89
CA ILE A 58 -1.28 -3.01 3.60
C ILE A 58 -2.47 -3.96 3.71
N ASP A 59 -3.64 -3.47 4.10
CA ASP A 59 -4.86 -4.28 4.19
C ASP A 59 -5.20 -4.93 2.84
N GLY A 60 -5.07 -4.19 1.75
CA GLY A 60 -5.26 -4.71 0.39
C GLY A 60 -4.27 -5.81 0.02
N LEU A 61 -2.98 -5.63 0.35
CA LEU A 61 -1.94 -6.64 0.10
C LEU A 61 -2.17 -7.91 0.91
N MET A 62 -2.56 -7.77 2.18
CA MET A 62 -2.86 -8.92 3.04
C MET A 62 -4.10 -9.68 2.57
N ALA A 63 -5.12 -8.95 2.10
CA ALA A 63 -6.31 -9.56 1.52
C ALA A 63 -5.99 -10.31 0.22
N ASP A 64 -5.17 -9.74 -0.67
CA ASP A 64 -4.73 -10.39 -1.90
C ASP A 64 -3.90 -11.64 -1.61
N LEU A 65 -2.94 -11.55 -0.69
CA LEU A 65 -2.15 -12.69 -0.24
C LEU A 65 -3.04 -13.80 0.31
N ALA A 66 -3.99 -13.47 1.19
CA ALA A 66 -4.91 -14.44 1.77
C ALA A 66 -5.76 -15.13 0.69
N ALA A 67 -6.24 -14.38 -0.30
CA ALA A 67 -6.98 -14.94 -1.42
C ALA A 67 -6.13 -15.90 -2.26
N ARG A 68 -4.87 -15.55 -2.56
CA ARG A 68 -3.95 -16.42 -3.31
C ARG A 68 -3.55 -17.66 -2.53
N LEU A 69 -3.34 -17.55 -1.22
CA LEU A 69 -3.05 -18.70 -0.35
C LEU A 69 -4.18 -19.72 -0.32
N ALA A 70 -5.41 -19.31 -0.61
CA ALA A 70 -6.54 -20.24 -0.72
C ALA A 70 -6.51 -21.07 -2.02
N THR A 71 -5.78 -20.62 -3.05
CA THR A 71 -5.81 -21.21 -4.40
C THR A 71 -4.45 -21.68 -4.91
N ALA A 72 -3.34 -21.31 -4.26
CA ALA A 72 -1.99 -21.59 -4.70
C ALA A 72 -1.08 -22.00 -3.52
N PRO A 73 0.01 -22.74 -3.80
CA PRO A 73 1.03 -23.03 -2.80
C PRO A 73 1.56 -21.74 -2.13
N PRO A 74 1.91 -21.78 -0.84
CA PRO A 74 2.33 -20.59 -0.10
C PRO A 74 3.46 -19.81 -0.76
N ARG A 75 4.45 -20.53 -1.29
CA ARG A 75 5.61 -19.95 -1.98
C ARG A 75 5.20 -19.12 -3.19
N THR A 76 4.38 -19.67 -4.09
CA THR A 76 3.92 -18.97 -5.29
C THR A 76 3.02 -17.80 -4.95
N ALA A 77 2.10 -17.97 -3.99
CA ALA A 77 1.25 -16.88 -3.53
C ALA A 77 2.06 -15.69 -2.99
N ILE A 78 3.09 -15.97 -2.18
CA ILE A 78 4.01 -14.96 -1.65
C ILE A 78 4.81 -14.30 -2.79
N LEU A 79 5.40 -15.09 -3.69
CA LEU A 79 6.25 -14.58 -4.77
C LEU A 79 5.48 -13.64 -5.69
N GLU A 80 4.25 -14.02 -6.08
CA GLU A 80 3.43 -13.20 -6.97
C GLU A 80 2.91 -11.94 -6.27
N THR A 81 2.46 -12.06 -5.01
CA THR A 81 2.01 -10.89 -4.23
C THR A 81 3.15 -9.88 -4.07
N LEU A 82 4.37 -10.36 -3.78
CA LEU A 82 5.56 -9.51 -3.68
C LEU A 82 5.96 -8.93 -5.04
N GLY A 83 5.86 -9.71 -6.12
CA GLY A 83 6.14 -9.24 -7.48
C GLY A 83 5.22 -8.10 -7.89
N ASP A 84 3.91 -8.27 -7.70
CA ASP A 84 2.91 -7.25 -8.03
C ASP A 84 3.09 -6.00 -7.16
N ALA A 85 3.35 -6.19 -5.87
CA ALA A 85 3.73 -5.12 -4.95
C ALA A 85 4.98 -4.32 -5.39
N MET A 86 5.99 -4.98 -5.95
CA MET A 86 7.20 -4.33 -6.45
C MET A 86 6.93 -3.53 -7.73
N ILE A 87 6.16 -4.08 -8.66
CA ILE A 87 5.80 -3.41 -9.92
C ILE A 87 4.89 -2.21 -9.63
N ASP A 88 4.02 -2.31 -8.62
CA ASP A 88 3.08 -1.26 -8.25
C ASP A 88 3.64 -0.19 -7.30
N GLY A 89 4.87 -0.36 -6.80
CA GLY A 89 5.62 0.69 -6.10
C GLY A 89 5.54 0.68 -4.57
N ILE A 90 5.67 -0.48 -3.92
CA ILE A 90 5.95 -0.53 -2.46
C ILE A 90 7.35 0.03 -2.16
N PRO A 91 7.57 0.72 -1.01
CA PRO A 91 8.86 1.27 -0.65
C PRO A 91 9.98 0.20 -0.60
N PRO A 92 11.13 0.43 -1.29
CA PRO A 92 12.28 -0.49 -1.34
C PRO A 92 12.82 -0.96 0.01
N ARG A 93 12.57 -0.20 1.09
CA ARG A 93 13.08 -0.47 2.45
C ARG A 93 12.60 -1.77 3.06
N ILE A 94 11.37 -2.21 2.78
CA ILE A 94 10.86 -3.50 3.31
C ILE A 94 11.61 -4.65 2.64
N MET A 95 11.84 -4.55 1.33
CA MET A 95 12.56 -5.55 0.56
C MET A 95 14.03 -5.63 0.99
N LEU A 96 14.70 -4.49 1.17
CA LEU A 96 16.07 -4.47 1.70
C LEU A 96 16.15 -5.13 3.08
N GLY A 97 15.18 -4.87 3.96
CA GLY A 97 15.12 -5.54 5.27
C GLY A 97 14.98 -7.07 5.15
N LEU A 98 14.14 -7.56 4.25
CA LEU A 98 13.97 -9.00 4.02
C LEU A 98 15.17 -9.66 3.34
N ILE A 99 15.78 -9.00 2.35
CA ILE A 99 17.01 -9.48 1.69
C ILE A 99 18.14 -9.55 2.72
N VAL A 100 18.32 -8.51 3.53
CA VAL A 100 19.33 -8.46 4.59
C VAL A 100 19.06 -9.55 5.63
N ALA A 101 17.83 -9.71 6.09
CA ALA A 101 17.47 -10.78 7.03
C ALA A 101 17.68 -12.19 6.45
N ALA A 102 17.39 -12.39 5.16
CA ALA A 102 17.63 -13.66 4.47
C ALA A 102 19.12 -13.95 4.24
N ASP A 103 19.96 -12.92 4.15
CA ASP A 103 21.42 -13.06 4.09
C ASP A 103 22.03 -13.31 5.47
N GLU A 104 21.45 -12.74 6.53
CA GLU A 104 21.83 -12.96 7.93
C GLU A 104 21.43 -14.36 8.45
N GLU A 105 20.41 -14.99 7.86
CA GLU A 105 19.98 -16.36 8.19
C GLU A 105 20.15 -17.33 7.00
N PRO A 106 21.33 -17.94 6.79
CA PRO A 106 21.62 -18.83 5.66
C PRO A 106 20.68 -20.04 5.53
N GLY A 107 19.98 -20.40 6.61
CA GLY A 107 18.99 -21.48 6.66
C GLY A 107 17.61 -21.14 6.09
N LEU A 108 17.36 -19.88 5.69
CA LEU A 108 16.07 -19.45 5.11
C LEU A 108 15.95 -19.75 3.61
N ARG A 109 17.08 -19.84 2.90
CA ARG A 109 17.16 -20.07 1.44
C ARG A 109 16.54 -21.38 0.93
N PRO A 110 16.48 -22.51 1.68
CA PRO A 110 15.79 -23.71 1.22
C PRO A 110 14.25 -23.63 1.37
N ALA A 111 13.74 -22.71 2.20
CA ALA A 111 12.32 -22.64 2.56
C ALA A 111 11.49 -21.64 1.72
N LEU A 112 12.14 -20.68 1.05
CA LEU A 112 11.58 -19.83 -0.02
C LEU A 112 11.79 -20.42 -1.39
#